data_AF-A0A7Y9BJM5-F1
#
_entry.id   AF-A0A7Y9BJM5-F1
#
_cell.length_a   1.000
_cell.length_b   1.000
_cell.length_c   1.000
_cell.angle_alpha   90.00
_cell.angle_beta   90.00
_cell.angle_gamma   90.00
#
_symmetry.space_group_name_H-M   'P 1'
#
loop_
_entity.id
_entity.type
_entity.pdbx_description
1 polymer ?
#
loop_
_entity_poly.entity_id
_entity_poly.type
_entity_poly.pdbx_seq_one_letter_code
_entity_poly.pdbx_strand_id
1 'polypeptide(L)'
;MAAPDIKPHVDAVTAALVAAGLAVGDGGAPPAASIPPTGIYAALYFDPGQSLSESLADQRTDFVLSFQVTVVGPTAEKVRWAAQRTRAALHAPLTVAGCTAWRPEELGGPPIQRDDDVSPPLFYLPVQYRLQSTS
;
A
#
# COMPACT_ATOMS: atom_id res chain seq x y z
N MET A 1 12.70 17.51 17.53
CA MET A 1 11.89 16.35 17.09
C MET A 1 12.73 15.54 16.12
N ALA A 2 12.91 14.25 16.37
CA ALA A 2 13.48 13.34 15.38
C ALA A 2 12.45 13.17 14.23
N ALA A 3 12.93 12.95 13.01
CA ALA A 3 12.03 12.59 11.92
C ALA A 3 11.30 11.27 12.26
N PRO A 4 9.99 11.15 12.00
CA PRO A 4 9.26 9.92 12.24
C PRO A 4 9.85 8.77 11.41
N ASP A 5 10.10 7.63 12.06
CA ASP A 5 10.53 6.41 11.37
C ASP A 5 9.30 5.69 10.79
N ILE A 6 9.19 5.71 9.46
CA ILE A 6 8.07 5.10 8.74
C ILE A 6 8.28 3.60 8.46
N LYS A 7 9.49 3.10 8.69
CA LYS A 7 9.86 1.73 8.31
C LYS A 7 8.94 0.66 8.92
N PRO A 8 8.52 0.74 10.20
CA PRO A 8 7.59 -0.24 10.76
C PRO A 8 6.24 -0.30 10.02
N HIS A 9 5.75 0.85 9.53
CA HIS A 9 4.49 0.93 8.78
C HIS A 9 4.65 0.37 7.36
N VAL A 10 5.77 0.69 6.70
CA VAL A 10 6.12 0.13 5.39
C VAL A 10 6.19 -1.40 5.46
N ASP A 11 6.88 -1.93 6.48
CA ASP A 11 7.03 -3.37 6.69
C ASP A 11 5.67 -4.03 6.96
N ALA A 12 4.80 -3.41 7.76
CA ALA A 12 3.46 -3.92 8.08
C ALA A 12 2.54 -3.99 6.84
N VAL A 13 2.52 -2.93 6.02
CA VAL A 13 1.74 -2.90 4.76
C VAL A 13 2.28 -3.95 3.78
N THR A 14 3.60 -4.01 3.62
CA THR A 14 4.25 -4.99 2.74
C THR A 14 3.91 -6.42 3.18
N ALA A 15 4.04 -6.72 4.48
CA ALA A 15 3.73 -8.04 5.02
C ALA A 15 2.26 -8.43 4.80
N ALA A 16 1.32 -7.50 4.97
CA ALA A 16 -0.09 -7.75 4.73
C ALA A 16 -0.39 -8.12 3.27
N LEU A 17 0.21 -7.40 2.32
CA LEU A 17 0.02 -7.67 0.89
C LEU A 17 0.70 -8.96 0.44
N VAL A 18 1.89 -9.26 0.97
CA VAL A 18 2.58 -10.54 0.72
C VAL A 18 1.76 -11.71 1.28
N ALA A 19 1.20 -11.58 2.49
CA ALA A 19 0.32 -12.59 3.07
C ALA A 19 -0.97 -12.80 2.26
N ALA A 20 -1.43 -11.79 1.51
CA ALA A 20 -2.53 -11.90 0.57
C ALA A 20 -2.17 -12.56 -0.77
N GLY A 21 -0.89 -12.95 -0.94
CA GLY A 21 -0.38 -13.62 -2.14
C GLY A 21 0.01 -12.68 -3.27
N LEU A 22 0.28 -11.40 -2.97
CA LEU A 22 0.74 -10.42 -3.95
C LEU A 22 2.27 -10.30 -3.89
N ALA A 23 2.92 -10.22 -5.06
CA ALA A 23 4.30 -9.76 -5.14
C ALA A 23 4.35 -8.25 -4.95
N VAL A 24 5.19 -7.77 -4.03
CA VAL A 24 5.23 -6.36 -3.63
C VAL A 24 6.59 -5.77 -3.95
N GLY A 25 6.61 -4.64 -4.66
CA GLY A 25 7.79 -3.80 -4.87
C GLY A 25 7.65 -2.47 -4.14
N ASP A 26 8.78 -1.92 -3.67
CA ASP A 26 8.86 -0.60 -3.05
C ASP A 26 9.38 0.41 -4.08
N GLY A 27 8.61 1.49 -4.30
CA GLY A 27 8.91 2.53 -5.29
C GLY A 27 8.85 2.09 -6.75
N GLY A 28 8.41 0.86 -7.05
CA GLY A 28 8.39 0.32 -8.40
C GLY A 28 7.99 -1.15 -8.49
N ALA A 29 8.19 -1.74 -9.66
CA ALA A 29 7.97 -3.18 -9.86
C ALA A 29 8.96 -3.99 -9.00
N PRO A 30 8.52 -5.09 -8.35
CA PRO A 30 9.44 -5.98 -7.66
C PRO A 30 10.42 -6.63 -8.66
N PRO A 31 11.53 -7.21 -8.18
CA PRO A 31 12.44 -7.96 -9.03
C PRO A 31 11.69 -8.99 -9.88
N ALA A 32 12.06 -9.12 -11.15
CA ALA A 32 11.35 -9.99 -12.09
C ALA A 32 11.22 -11.45 -11.60
N ALA A 33 12.22 -11.94 -10.84
CA ALA A 33 12.21 -13.26 -10.22
C ALA A 33 11.13 -13.44 -9.13
N SER A 34 10.66 -12.34 -8.54
CA SER A 34 9.61 -12.32 -7.52
C SER A 34 8.21 -12.14 -8.11
N ILE A 35 8.10 -11.80 -9.41
CA ILE A 35 6.80 -11.68 -10.08
C ILE A 35 6.28 -13.09 -10.39
N PRO A 36 5.09 -13.46 -9.89
CA PRO A 36 4.53 -14.78 -10.17
C PRO A 36 4.24 -14.94 -11.67
N PRO A 37 4.12 -16.18 -12.19
CA PRO A 37 3.77 -16.43 -13.59
C PRO A 37 2.44 -15.81 -14.04
N THR A 38 1.57 -15.45 -13.07
CA THR A 38 0.33 -14.70 -13.34
C THR A 38 0.60 -13.29 -13.86
N GLY A 39 1.80 -12.74 -13.66
CA GLY A 39 2.24 -11.40 -14.07
C GLY A 39 1.69 -10.28 -13.18
N ILE A 40 1.18 -10.62 -11.99
CA ILE A 40 0.51 -9.68 -11.09
C ILE A 40 1.47 -9.25 -9.99
N TYR A 41 1.57 -7.94 -9.76
CA TYR A 41 2.31 -7.38 -8.64
C TYR A 41 1.67 -6.08 -8.13
N ALA A 42 2.09 -5.63 -6.97
CA ALA A 42 1.73 -4.35 -6.36
C ALA A 42 3.00 -3.52 -6.14
N ALA A 43 3.01 -2.29 -6.66
CA ALA A 43 4.05 -1.31 -6.37
C ALA A 43 3.54 -0.35 -5.28
N LEU A 44 4.32 -0.21 -4.21
CA LEU A 44 4.02 0.68 -3.09
C LEU A 44 4.79 1.99 -3.24
N TYR A 45 4.11 3.10 -2.99
CA TYR A 45 4.71 4.42 -2.91
C TYR A 45 4.26 5.07 -1.62
N PHE A 46 5.21 5.34 -0.73
CA PHE A 46 4.95 5.96 0.57
C PHE A 46 5.34 7.43 0.53
N ASP A 47 4.54 8.28 1.15
CA ASP A 47 4.96 9.60 1.58
C ASP A 47 5.89 9.47 2.81
N PRO A 48 6.82 10.38 3.08
CA PRO A 48 7.60 10.44 4.34
C PRO A 48 6.77 10.44 5.62
N GLY A 49 5.45 10.64 5.55
CA GLY A 49 4.57 10.65 6.72
C GLY A 49 4.74 11.90 7.56
N GLN A 50 3.81 12.09 8.49
CA GLN A 50 3.75 13.29 9.33
C GLN A 50 3.39 12.91 10.76
N SER A 51 4.18 13.40 11.71
CA SER A 51 3.78 13.42 13.11
C SER A 51 2.74 14.51 13.31
N LEU A 52 1.59 14.15 13.89
CA LEU A 52 0.58 15.14 14.26
C LEU A 52 0.83 15.58 15.70
N SER A 53 0.60 16.86 15.98
CA SER A 53 0.61 17.34 17.36
C SER A 53 -0.61 16.78 18.09
N GLU A 54 -0.39 16.24 19.29
CA GLU A 54 -1.45 15.76 20.17
C GLU A 54 -2.55 16.83 20.33
N SER A 55 -3.79 16.43 20.06
CA SER A 55 -4.95 17.27 20.36
C SER A 55 -5.30 17.11 21.84
N LEU A 56 -5.57 18.23 22.53
CA LEU A 56 -6.10 18.20 23.91
C LEU A 56 -7.44 17.44 24.02
N ALA A 57 -8.16 17.30 22.90
CA ALA A 57 -9.45 16.61 22.84
C ALA A 57 -9.34 15.14 22.38
N ASP A 58 -8.21 14.74 21.77
CA ASP A 58 -8.04 13.40 21.22
C ASP A 58 -6.56 12.99 21.24
N GLN A 59 -6.21 12.18 22.24
CA GLN A 59 -4.84 11.70 22.49
C GLN A 59 -4.45 10.51 21.61
N ARG A 60 -5.09 10.33 20.45
CA ARG A 60 -5.09 9.02 19.78
C ARG A 60 -4.25 8.93 18.53
N THR A 61 -3.83 10.02 17.88
CA THR A 61 -3.06 9.95 16.63
C THR A 61 -1.73 10.66 16.75
N ASP A 62 -0.64 9.90 16.79
CA ASP A 62 0.72 10.44 16.86
C ASP A 62 1.36 10.53 15.47
N PHE A 63 0.82 9.76 14.52
CA PHE A 63 1.41 9.63 13.19
C PHE A 63 0.37 9.34 12.10
N VAL A 64 0.54 9.98 10.95
CA VAL A 64 -0.24 9.75 9.73
C VAL A 64 0.70 9.50 8.56
N LEU A 65 0.39 8.45 7.79
CA LEU A 65 1.11 8.04 6.60
C LEU A 65 0.14 7.89 5.44
N SER A 66 0.40 8.59 4.34
CA SER A 66 -0.30 8.36 3.09
C SER A 66 0.55 7.47 2.20
N PHE A 67 -0.09 6.53 1.51
CA PHE A 67 0.59 5.65 0.58
C PHE A 67 -0.31 5.28 -0.60
N GLN A 68 0.30 4.98 -1.73
CA GLN A 68 -0.38 4.49 -2.92
C GLN A 68 0.00 3.03 -3.15
N VAL A 69 -1.00 2.19 -3.36
CA VAL A 69 -0.82 0.83 -3.87
C VAL A 69 -1.19 0.83 -5.34
N THR A 70 -0.21 0.58 -6.21
CA THR A 70 -0.43 0.44 -7.65
C THR A 70 -0.39 -1.03 -8.01
N VAL A 71 -1.55 -1.64 -8.22
CA VAL A 71 -1.62 -3.02 -8.70
C VAL A 71 -1.44 -3.05 -10.20
N VAL A 72 -0.61 -3.95 -10.70
CA VAL A 72 -0.27 -4.09 -12.11
C VAL A 72 -0.48 -5.53 -12.56
N GLY A 73 -0.93 -5.71 -13.79
CA GLY A 73 -1.10 -7.03 -14.39
C GLY A 73 -1.31 -7.00 -15.91
N PRO A 74 -1.26 -8.16 -16.58
CA PRO A 74 -1.35 -8.23 -18.03
C PRO A 74 -2.78 -8.07 -18.58
N THR A 75 -3.81 -8.13 -17.72
CA THR A 75 -5.21 -7.92 -18.11
C THR A 75 -5.95 -7.11 -17.05
N ALA A 76 -6.98 -6.36 -17.49
CA ALA A 76 -7.83 -5.60 -16.57
C ALA A 76 -8.52 -6.48 -15.52
N GLU A 77 -8.87 -7.73 -15.86
CA GLU A 77 -9.46 -8.69 -14.92
C GLU A 77 -8.49 -9.07 -13.80
N LYS A 78 -7.23 -9.36 -14.14
CA LYS A 78 -6.19 -9.67 -13.15
C LYS A 78 -5.91 -8.49 -12.24
N VAL A 79 -5.94 -7.27 -12.78
CA VAL A 79 -5.83 -6.04 -11.99
C VAL A 79 -7.02 -5.90 -11.02
N ARG A 80 -8.26 -6.16 -11.45
CA ARG A 80 -9.43 -6.14 -10.56
C ARG A 80 -9.29 -7.18 -9.45
N TRP A 81 -8.85 -8.39 -9.77
CA TRP A 81 -8.60 -9.42 -8.77
C TRP A 81 -7.54 -9.00 -7.75
N ALA A 82 -6.42 -8.42 -8.21
CA ALA A 82 -5.35 -7.93 -7.35
C ALA A 82 -5.81 -6.76 -6.45
N ALA A 83 -6.63 -5.85 -7.00
CA ALA A 83 -7.23 -4.76 -6.25
C ALA A 83 -8.15 -5.28 -5.13
N GLN A 84 -8.97 -6.30 -5.41
CA GLN A 84 -9.81 -6.91 -4.38
C GLN A 84 -8.99 -7.60 -3.28
N ARG A 85 -7.89 -8.28 -3.64
CA ARG A 85 -6.96 -8.86 -2.67
C ARG A 85 -6.30 -7.81 -1.80
N THR A 86 -5.88 -6.70 -2.40
CA THR A 86 -5.30 -5.55 -1.70
C THR A 86 -6.29 -4.98 -0.68
N ARG A 87 -7.53 -4.71 -1.10
CA ARG A 87 -8.58 -4.22 -0.21
C ARG A 87 -8.88 -5.16 0.94
N ALA A 88 -8.97 -6.46 0.66
CA ALA A 88 -9.19 -7.46 1.70
C ALA A 88 -8.03 -7.51 2.71
N ALA A 89 -6.79 -7.42 2.24
CA ALA A 89 -5.60 -7.41 3.07
C ALA A 89 -5.51 -6.18 3.99
N LEU A 90 -5.95 -5.02 3.50
CA LEU A 90 -5.92 -3.74 4.20
C LEU A 90 -7.21 -3.43 4.96
N HIS A 91 -8.19 -4.35 4.98
CA HIS A 91 -9.47 -4.11 5.64
C HIS A 91 -9.37 -4.15 7.17
N ALA A 92 -8.46 -4.98 7.70
CA ALA A 92 -8.21 -5.11 9.12
C ALA A 92 -7.12 -4.12 9.60
N PRO A 93 -7.10 -3.76 10.89
CA PRO A 93 -5.96 -3.08 11.49
C PRO A 93 -4.66 -3.85 11.24
N LEU A 94 -3.59 -3.13 10.89
CA LEU A 94 -2.28 -3.72 10.63
C LEU A 94 -1.48 -3.84 11.93
N THR A 95 -0.73 -4.92 12.08
CA THR A 95 0.23 -5.06 13.18
C THR A 95 1.49 -4.28 12.83
N VAL A 96 1.68 -3.12 13.45
CA VAL A 96 2.89 -2.29 13.32
C VAL A 96 3.76 -2.51 14.56
N ALA A 97 5.05 -2.77 14.37
CA ALA A 97 5.95 -2.99 15.49
C ALA A 97 6.07 -1.72 16.36
N GLY A 98 5.74 -1.82 17.64
CA GLY A 98 5.84 -0.71 18.59
C GLY A 98 4.76 0.36 18.48
N CYS A 99 3.70 0.14 17.69
CA CYS A 99 2.58 1.07 17.57
C CYS A 99 1.24 0.33 17.49
N THR A 100 0.16 0.98 17.91
CA THR A 100 -1.20 0.56 17.57
C THR A 100 -1.63 1.30 16.32
N ALA A 101 -1.79 0.58 15.19
CA ALA A 101 -2.27 1.16 13.95
C ALA A 101 -3.75 0.87 13.75
N TRP A 102 -4.48 1.83 13.18
CA TRP A 102 -5.85 1.60 12.74
C TRP A 102 -5.89 0.93 11.38
N ARG A 103 -7.08 0.53 10.96
CA ARG A 103 -7.29 0.05 9.59
C ARG A 103 -6.90 1.15 8.60
N PRO A 104 -6.15 0.84 7.54
CA PRO A 104 -5.96 1.74 6.43
C PRO A 104 -7.30 2.21 5.85
N GLU A 105 -7.42 3.51 5.59
CA GLU A 105 -8.57 4.12 4.94
C GLU A 105 -8.29 4.24 3.43
N GLU A 106 -9.18 3.71 2.58
CA GLU A 106 -9.10 3.88 1.13
C GLU A 106 -9.57 5.30 0.75
N LEU A 107 -8.67 6.08 0.15
CA LEU A 107 -8.96 7.43 -0.35
C LEU A 107 -9.39 7.44 -1.83
N GLY A 108 -9.33 6.27 -2.47
CA GLY A 108 -9.66 6.09 -3.88
C GLY A 108 -8.50 6.37 -4.82
N GLY A 109 -8.80 6.57 -6.09
CA GLY A 109 -7.81 6.76 -7.15
C GLY A 109 -8.46 6.78 -8.52
N PRO A 110 -7.69 7.06 -9.59
CA PRO A 110 -8.20 6.98 -10.95
C PRO A 110 -8.62 5.53 -11.29
N PRO A 111 -9.46 5.33 -12.32
CA PRO A 111 -9.86 4.00 -12.76
C PRO A 111 -8.69 3.20 -13.34
N ILE A 112 -8.92 1.92 -13.65
CA ILE A 112 -7.93 1.07 -14.32
C ILE A 112 -7.50 1.73 -15.63
N GLN A 113 -6.19 1.85 -15.80
CA GLN A 113 -5.55 2.37 -17.00
C GLN A 113 -4.72 1.28 -17.67
N ARG A 114 -4.48 1.46 -18.96
CA ARG A 114 -3.60 0.61 -19.75
C ARG A 114 -2.35 1.42 -20.10
N ASP A 115 -1.20 0.83 -19.85
CA ASP A 115 0.12 1.33 -20.24
C ASP A 115 0.52 0.63 -21.55
N ASP A 116 0.54 1.38 -22.65
CA ASP A 116 0.96 0.91 -23.97
C ASP A 116 2.43 1.26 -24.27
N ASP A 117 3.12 1.99 -23.38
CA ASP A 117 4.54 2.35 -23.53
C ASP A 117 5.45 1.19 -23.10
N VAL A 118 4.90 0.19 -22.41
CA VAL A 118 5.56 -1.08 -22.07
C VAL A 118 5.16 -2.20 -23.02
N SER A 119 6.10 -3.09 -23.33
CA SER A 119 5.88 -4.24 -24.21
C SER A 119 6.20 -5.55 -23.48
N PRO A 120 5.22 -6.45 -23.26
CA PRO A 120 3.81 -6.32 -23.64
C PRO A 120 3.06 -5.25 -22.83
N PRO A 121 1.96 -4.67 -23.37
CA PRO A 121 1.15 -3.69 -22.65
C PRO A 121 0.64 -4.24 -21.31
N LEU A 122 0.62 -3.38 -20.30
CA LEU A 122 0.16 -3.72 -18.95
C LEU A 122 -1.06 -2.89 -18.57
N PHE A 123 -1.81 -3.38 -17.60
CA PHE A 123 -2.89 -2.65 -16.97
C PHE A 123 -2.49 -2.34 -15.53
N TYR A 124 -2.88 -1.17 -15.04
CA TYR A 124 -2.60 -0.77 -13.68
C TYR A 124 -3.78 -0.03 -13.03
N LEU A 125 -3.83 -0.09 -11.70
CA LEU A 125 -4.78 0.65 -10.88
C LEU A 125 -4.05 1.18 -9.64
N PRO A 126 -3.83 2.51 -9.56
CA PRO A 126 -3.32 3.13 -8.36
C PRO A 126 -4.48 3.46 -7.41
N VAL A 127 -4.36 3.03 -6.16
CA VAL A 127 -5.31 3.34 -5.08
C VAL A 127 -4.55 3.96 -3.92
N GLN A 128 -5.01 5.12 -3.48
CA GLN A 128 -4.44 5.82 -2.34
C GLN A 128 -5.08 5.34 -1.04
N TYR A 129 -4.26 5.26 0.00
CA TYR A 129 -4.63 4.86 1.34
C TYR A 129 -4.02 5.80 2.35
N ARG A 130 -4.69 5.92 3.50
CA ARG A 130 -4.17 6.60 4.69
C ARG A 130 -4.09 5.62 5.84
N LEU A 131 -2.92 5.53 6.45
CA LEU A 131 -2.68 4.79 7.68
C LEU A 131 -2.43 5.77 8.81
N GLN A 132 -3.02 5.49 9.97
CA GLN A 132 -2.84 6.28 11.17
C GLN A 132 -2.38 5.34 12.29
N SER A 133 -1.59 5.84 13.22
CA SER A 133 -1.15 5.07 14.38
C SER A 133 -0.85 5.93 15.60
N THR A 134 -0.77 5.27 16.75
CA THR A 134 -0.29 5.81 18.02
C THR A 134 0.81 4.92 18.61
N SER A 135 1.75 5.55 19.33
CA SER A 135 2.88 4.90 19.99
C SER A 135 2.56 4.47 21.43
#